data_AF-A0A2S6R3L9-F1
#
_entry.id   AF-A0A2S6R3L9-F1
#
_cell.length_a   1.000
_cell.length_b   1.000
_cell.length_c   1.000
_cell.angle_alpha   90.00
_cell.angle_beta   90.00
_cell.angle_gamma   90.00
#
_symmetry.space_group_name_H-M   'P 1'
#
loop_
_entity.id
_entity.type
_entity.pdbx_description
1 polymer ?
#
loop_
_entity_poly.entity_id
_entity_poly.type
_entity_poly.pdbx_seq_one_letter_code
_entity_poly.pdbx_strand_id
1 'polypeptide(L)' 'AASEAGAETVLLALLGLGAGGPENSGLVTLGETITGLRAVGLDRDAQAIAVEAALAGGL' A
#
# COMPACT_ATOMS: atom_id res chain seq x y z
N ALA A 1 -6.27 17.12 8.55
CA ALA A 1 -7.42 16.23 8.27
C ALA A 1 -7.10 15.47 6.99
N ALA A 2 -7.27 14.15 6.97
CA ALA A 2 -7.16 13.40 5.72
C ALA A 2 -8.22 13.96 4.74
N SER A 3 -7.82 14.28 3.52
CA SER A 3 -8.77 14.59 2.46
C SER A 3 -9.65 13.36 2.19
N GLU A 4 -10.85 13.57 1.66
CA GLU A 4 -11.77 12.48 1.30
C GLU A 4 -11.11 11.46 0.36
N ALA A 5 -10.33 11.95 -0.62
CA ALA A 5 -9.51 11.14 -1.51
C ALA A 5 -8.42 10.33 -0.79
N GLY A 6 -7.83 10.87 0.29
CA GLY A 6 -6.84 10.15 1.10
C GLY A 6 -7.46 8.99 1.87
N ALA A 7 -8.63 9.21 2.48
CA ALA A 7 -9.33 8.15 3.21
C ALA A 7 -9.80 7.02 2.28
N GLU A 8 -10.35 7.36 1.11
CA GLU A 8 -10.73 6.37 0.09
C GLU A 8 -9.52 5.57 -0.40
N THR A 9 -8.40 6.25 -0.69
CA THR A 9 -7.17 5.57 -1.14
C THR A 9 -6.65 4.59 -0.10
N VAL A 10 -6.69 4.95 1.18
CA VAL A 10 -6.30 4.06 2.28
C VAL A 10 -7.24 2.85 2.36
N LEU A 11 -8.56 3.03 2.23
CA LEU A 11 -9.50 1.91 2.24
C LEU A 11 -9.30 0.97 1.05
N LEU A 12 -9.07 1.51 -0.15
CA LEU A 12 -8.79 0.71 -1.34
C LEU A 12 -7.45 -0.04 -1.23
N ALA A 13 -6.42 0.61 -0.67
CA ALA A 13 -5.14 -0.03 -0.37
C ALA A 13 -5.32 -1.21 0.59
N LEU A 14 -6.02 -1.01 1.71
CA LEU A 14 -6.29 -2.07 2.69
C LEU A 14 -7.12 -3.22 2.08
N LEU A 15 -8.11 -2.90 1.24
CA LEU A 15 -8.92 -3.88 0.54
C LEU A 15 -8.08 -4.71 -0.45
N GLY A 16 -7.20 -4.04 -1.21
CA GLY A 16 -6.33 -4.70 -2.20
C GLY A 16 -5.28 -5.59 -1.57
N LEU A 17 -4.61 -5.10 -0.51
CA LEU A 17 -3.64 -5.90 0.25
C LEU A 17 -4.29 -7.10 0.94
N GLY A 18 -5.54 -6.94 1.37
CA GLY A 18 -6.31 -7.98 2.04
C GLY A 18 -5.75 -8.31 3.43
N ALA A 19 -6.35 -9.33 4.06
CA ALA A 19 -6.03 -9.70 5.44
C ALA A 19 -4.59 -10.24 5.63
N GLY A 20 -3.96 -10.69 4.55
CA GLY A 20 -2.58 -11.17 4.56
C GLY A 20 -1.53 -10.07 4.38
N GLY A 21 -1.95 -8.81 4.17
CA GLY A 21 -1.03 -7.68 4.05
C GLY A 21 -0.14 -7.70 2.79
N PRO A 22 0.88 -6.82 2.75
CA PRO A 22 1.79 -6.65 1.61
C PRO A 22 2.48 -7.92 1.16
N GLU A 23 2.90 -8.79 2.09
CA GLU A 23 3.63 -10.02 1.81
C GLU A 23 2.84 -11.07 1.02
N ASN A 24 1.52 -11.09 1.19
CA ASN A 24 0.61 -12.05 0.55
C ASN A 24 -0.14 -11.44 -0.64
N SER A 25 0.13 -10.17 -0.94
CA SER A 25 -0.48 -9.46 -2.06
C SER A 25 0.21 -9.81 -3.38
N GLY A 26 -0.54 -9.84 -4.48
CA GLY A 26 0.05 -9.98 -5.81
C GLY A 26 0.88 -8.74 -6.18
N LEU A 27 1.96 -8.92 -6.94
CA LEU A 27 2.88 -7.82 -7.31
C LEU A 27 2.20 -6.64 -8.01
N VAL A 28 1.16 -6.91 -8.81
CA VAL A 28 0.35 -5.86 -9.46
C VAL A 28 -0.37 -5.02 -8.42
N THR A 29 -1.13 -5.66 -7.53
CA THR A 29 -1.87 -5.00 -6.45
C THR A 29 -0.95 -4.22 -5.51
N LEU A 30 0.23 -4.77 -5.20
CA LEU A 30 1.25 -4.10 -4.40
C LEU A 30 1.75 -2.82 -5.09
N GLY A 31 2.07 -2.89 -6.39
CA GLY A 31 2.54 -1.74 -7.17
C GLY A 31 1.48 -0.63 -7.31
N GLU A 32 0.22 -1.02 -7.51
CA GLU A 32 -0.92 -0.10 -7.55
C GLU A 32 -1.14 0.58 -6.18
N THR A 33 -1.06 -0.19 -5.09
CA THR A 33 -1.18 0.31 -3.71
C THR A 33 -0.11 1.36 -3.40
N ILE A 34 1.16 1.05 -3.68
CA ILE A 34 2.28 1.98 -3.46
C ILE A 34 2.14 3.25 -4.31
N THR A 35 1.64 3.12 -5.54
CA THR A 35 1.44 4.26 -6.45
C THR A 35 0.28 5.14 -6.01
N GLY A 36 -0.85 4.56 -5.62
CA GLY A 36 -2.02 5.28 -5.11
C GLY A 36 -1.71 6.07 -3.84
N LEU A 37 -1.03 5.44 -2.87
CA LEU A 37 -0.63 6.10 -1.62
C LEU A 37 0.28 7.31 -1.86
N ARG A 38 1.27 7.19 -2.75
CA ARG A 38 2.14 8.32 -3.13
C ARG A 38 1.36 9.44 -3.83
N ALA A 39 0.39 9.09 -4.67
CA ALA A 39 -0.42 10.08 -5.38
C ALA A 39 -1.26 10.98 -4.44
N VAL A 40 -1.58 10.52 -3.23
CA VAL A 40 -2.29 11.29 -2.21
C VAL A 40 -1.39 11.82 -1.07
N GLY A 41 -0.06 11.74 -1.24
CA GLY A 41 0.92 12.27 -0.29
C GLY A 41 1.19 11.38 0.94
N LEU A 42 0.85 10.09 0.87
CA LEU A 42 1.14 9.10 1.91
C LEU A 42 2.46 8.35 1.62
N ASP A 43 3.52 9.10 1.32
CA ASP A 43 4.81 8.53 0.89
C ASP A 43 5.45 7.62 1.94
N ARG A 44 5.28 7.96 3.23
CA ARG A 44 5.83 7.15 4.34
C ARG A 44 5.14 5.79 4.43
N ASP A 45 3.82 5.75 4.27
CA ASP A 45 3.04 4.51 4.33
C ASP A 45 3.35 3.65 3.10
N ALA A 46 3.46 4.27 1.91
CA ALA A 46 3.88 3.59 0.70
C ALA A 46 5.28 2.95 0.83
N GLN A 47 6.21 3.66 1.46
CA GLN A 47 7.55 3.13 1.75
C GLN A 47 7.51 1.97 2.75
N ALA A 48 6.73 2.09 3.83
CA ALA A 48 6.60 1.03 4.82
C ALA A 48 6.09 -0.28 4.19
N ILE A 49 5.02 -0.20 3.38
CA ILE A 49 4.45 -1.32 2.64
C ILE A 49 5.48 -1.95 1.69
N ALA A 50 6.24 -1.12 0.95
CA ALA A 50 7.27 -1.61 0.04
C ALA A 50 8.39 -2.35 0.77
N VAL A 51 8.81 -1.84 1.95
CA VAL A 51 9.83 -2.47 2.79
C VAL A 51 9.32 -3.77 3.40
N GLU A 52 8.09 -3.81 3.92
CA GLU A 52 7.49 -5.04 4.46
C GLU A 52 7.42 -6.14 3.39
N ALA A 53 6.93 -5.81 2.19
CA ALA A 53 6.87 -6.76 1.08
C ALA A 53 8.26 -7.22 0.63
N ALA A 54 9.25 -6.31 0.59
CA ALA A 54 10.63 -6.64 0.25
C ALA A 54 11.25 -7.63 1.24
N LEU A 55 11.11 -7.37 2.54
CA LEU A 55 11.62 -8.23 3.61
C LEU A 55 10.96 -9.62 3.56
N ALA A 56 9.64 -9.67 3.35
CA ALA A 56 8.92 -10.94 3.20
C ALA A 56 9.34 -11.71 1.94
N GLY A 57 9.71 -11.00 0.88
CA GLY A 57 10.23 -11.55 -0.38
C GLY A 57 11.69 -12.01 -0.32
N GLY A 58 12.38 -11.83 0.80
CA GLY A 58 13.75 -12.30 1.02
C GLY A 58 14.85 -11.32 0.61
N LEU A 59 14.56 -10.02 0.54
CA LEU A 59 15.58 -8.96 0.49
C LEU A 59 16.27 -8.77 1.86
#